data_AF-A0A952PDQ0-F1
#
_entry.id   AF-A0A952PDQ0-F1
#
_cell.length_a   1.000
_cell.length_b   1.000
_cell.length_c   1.000
_cell.angle_alpha   90.00
_cell.angle_beta   90.00
_cell.angle_gamma   90.00
#
_symmetry.space_group_name_H-M   'P 1'
#
loop_
_entity.id
_entity.type
_entity.pdbx_description
1 polymer ?
#
loop_
_entity_poly.entity_id
_entity_poly.type
_entity_poly.pdbx_seq_one_letter_code
_entity_poly.pdbx_strand_id
1 'polypeptide(L)'
;MKKTWIVLLTVFALTLGVVTPVMAAATYDLNVHNDTEGTVKITLTGPKNYSFDVEPGKLLKTVEEGTYKYTYTACGGEKVSGEITVNSSLQWLVIPPCSAPLEYAKFTVSSRIPSQVTVKLTGPASYDLAISPLENNRFLSLAVGNYAYSYEACGGTYGGEVRILKNGTGNLIIYPCEVVDVKLAQLASDPDQFGSSNLRIGSHYSFPIRITLIGPTSYSVVASLGMNRFNVFPGTYDYYYSAYGIARSGTVTVGESGAWVTISPLRP
;
A
#
# COMPACT_ATOMS: atom_id res chain seq x y z
N MET A 1 -34.65 58.03 -76.02
CA MET A 1 -33.56 57.19 -75.49
C MET A 1 -33.35 57.56 -74.03
N LYS A 2 -33.78 56.69 -73.10
CA LYS A 2 -33.81 56.97 -71.65
C LYS A 2 -32.50 56.52 -71.00
N LYS A 3 -31.80 57.43 -70.31
CA LYS A 3 -30.63 57.17 -69.47
C LYS A 3 -31.10 56.76 -68.07
N THR A 4 -30.75 55.56 -67.64
CA THR A 4 -31.02 55.04 -66.30
C THR A 4 -29.73 55.16 -65.48
N TRP A 5 -29.77 55.95 -64.41
CA TRP A 5 -28.70 56.06 -63.42
C TRP A 5 -28.97 55.07 -62.28
N ILE A 6 -28.00 54.19 -61.99
CA ILE A 6 -28.04 53.28 -60.85
C ILE A 6 -27.14 53.88 -59.76
N VAL A 7 -27.74 54.26 -58.64
CA VAL A 7 -27.03 54.71 -57.44
C VAL A 7 -26.79 53.47 -56.57
N LEU A 8 -25.52 53.07 -56.44
CA LEU A 8 -25.08 51.96 -55.59
C LEU A 8 -24.85 52.52 -54.17
N LEU A 9 -25.73 52.16 -53.23
CA LEU A 9 -25.66 52.59 -51.82
C LEU A 9 -24.90 51.52 -51.01
N THR A 10 -23.61 51.76 -50.76
CA THR A 10 -22.76 50.87 -49.95
C THR A 10 -22.93 51.21 -48.46
N VAL A 11 -23.59 50.35 -47.70
CA VAL A 11 -23.73 50.48 -46.24
C VAL A 11 -22.52 49.82 -45.57
N PHE A 12 -21.61 50.65 -45.05
CA PHE A 12 -20.42 50.21 -44.31
C PHE A 12 -20.78 50.17 -42.80
N ALA A 13 -21.15 48.99 -42.29
CA ALA A 13 -21.43 48.78 -40.88
C ALA A 13 -20.12 48.69 -40.10
N LEU A 14 -19.69 49.79 -39.49
CA LEU A 14 -18.50 49.88 -38.65
C LEU A 14 -18.79 49.27 -37.27
N THR A 15 -18.51 47.98 -37.09
CA THR A 15 -18.60 47.33 -35.77
C THR A 15 -17.43 47.80 -34.91
N LEU A 16 -17.69 48.71 -33.97
CA LEU A 16 -16.75 49.08 -32.91
C LEU A 16 -16.55 47.87 -31.99
N GLY A 17 -15.50 47.08 -32.25
CA GLY A 17 -15.06 46.03 -31.34
C GLY A 17 -14.61 46.67 -30.02
N VAL A 18 -15.37 46.43 -28.95
CA VAL A 18 -14.98 46.83 -27.60
C VAL A 18 -13.77 45.99 -27.22
N VAL A 19 -12.57 46.59 -27.23
CA VAL A 19 -11.35 45.92 -26.78
C VAL A 19 -11.43 45.84 -25.27
N THR A 20 -11.94 44.72 -24.73
CA THR A 20 -11.87 44.47 -23.30
C THR A 20 -10.40 44.25 -22.93
N PRO A 21 -9.81 45.03 -22.02
CA PRO A 21 -8.46 44.78 -21.56
C PRO A 21 -8.43 43.40 -20.89
N VAL A 22 -7.61 42.49 -21.43
CA VAL A 22 -7.33 41.21 -20.78
C VAL A 22 -6.44 41.53 -19.58
N MET A 23 -7.02 41.51 -18.38
CA MET A 23 -6.26 41.59 -17.14
C MET A 23 -5.24 40.45 -17.14
N ALA A 24 -3.95 40.78 -17.06
CA ALA A 24 -2.90 39.77 -16.97
C ALA A 24 -3.16 38.92 -15.71
N ALA A 25 -3.19 37.59 -15.87
CA ALA A 25 -3.33 36.68 -14.75
C ALA A 25 -2.14 36.85 -13.79
N ALA A 26 -2.40 36.81 -12.48
CA ALA A 26 -1.33 36.78 -11.48
C ALA A 26 -0.47 35.53 -11.66
N THR A 27 0.81 35.61 -11.32
CA THR A 27 1.75 34.48 -11.40
C THR A 27 2.34 34.18 -10.04
N TYR A 28 2.48 32.89 -9.73
CA TYR A 28 3.06 32.39 -8.49
C TYR A 28 4.08 31.27 -8.76
N ASP A 29 4.99 31.07 -7.81
CA ASP A 29 5.98 29.99 -7.91
C ASP A 29 5.40 28.67 -7.38
N LEU A 30 5.24 27.70 -8.29
CA LEU A 30 4.95 26.32 -7.95
C LEU A 30 6.24 25.62 -7.50
N ASN A 31 6.23 25.09 -6.28
CA ASN A 31 7.32 24.27 -5.76
C ASN A 31 7.07 22.82 -6.17
N VAL A 32 8.04 22.21 -6.83
CA VAL A 32 8.00 20.79 -7.18
C VAL A 32 9.17 20.08 -6.51
N HIS A 33 8.90 18.97 -5.85
CA HIS A 33 9.93 18.10 -5.27
C HIS A 33 9.87 16.75 -5.96
N ASN A 34 10.94 16.39 -6.66
CA ASN A 34 11.11 15.08 -7.27
C ASN A 34 11.99 14.20 -6.37
N ASP A 35 11.38 13.27 -5.63
CA ASP A 35 12.08 12.31 -4.78
C ASP A 35 12.52 11.05 -5.55
N THR A 36 12.36 11.02 -6.87
CA THR A 36 12.89 9.93 -7.72
C THR A 36 14.37 10.15 -8.03
N GLU A 37 15.04 9.09 -8.51
CA GLU A 37 16.44 9.16 -8.95
C GLU A 37 16.60 9.71 -10.39
N GLY A 38 15.50 9.93 -11.12
CA GLY A 38 15.51 10.31 -12.53
C GLY A 38 14.74 11.59 -12.84
N THR A 39 14.96 12.14 -14.02
CA THR A 39 14.23 13.32 -14.50
C THR A 39 12.78 12.97 -14.85
N VAL A 40 11.83 13.74 -14.34
CA VAL A 40 10.39 13.54 -14.56
C VAL A 40 9.82 14.69 -15.38
N LYS A 41 9.13 14.37 -16.49
CA LYS A 41 8.41 15.36 -17.29
C LYS A 41 7.01 15.57 -16.73
N ILE A 42 6.71 16.80 -16.31
CA ILE A 42 5.41 17.21 -15.79
C ILE A 42 4.67 18.01 -16.85
N THR A 43 3.39 17.69 -17.03
CA THR A 43 2.45 18.46 -17.85
C THR A 43 1.35 19.01 -16.95
N LEU A 44 1.10 20.31 -17.01
CA LEU A 44 -0.03 20.99 -16.35
C LEU A 44 -1.03 21.43 -17.42
N THR A 45 -2.31 21.15 -17.21
CA THR A 45 -3.41 21.56 -18.08
C THR A 45 -4.44 22.34 -17.27
N GLY A 46 -4.70 23.59 -17.66
CA GLY A 46 -5.52 24.53 -16.90
C GLY A 46 -5.69 25.86 -17.65
N PRO A 47 -5.70 27.01 -16.95
CA PRO A 47 -5.76 28.34 -17.58
C PRO A 47 -4.70 28.56 -18.67
N LYS A 48 -3.49 28.01 -18.44
CA LYS A 48 -2.39 27.96 -19.41
C LYS A 48 -1.67 26.63 -19.34
N ASN A 49 -1.30 26.07 -20.49
CA ASN A 49 -0.64 24.75 -20.47
C ASN A 49 0.86 24.91 -20.23
N TYR A 50 1.40 24.09 -19.34
CA TYR A 50 2.84 24.03 -19.04
C TYR A 50 3.37 22.62 -19.25
N SER A 51 4.60 22.53 -19.74
CA SER A 51 5.36 21.29 -19.80
C SER A 51 6.81 21.60 -19.42
N PHE A 52 7.36 20.88 -18.45
CA PHE A 52 8.74 21.05 -18.01
C PHE A 52 9.29 19.78 -17.37
N ASP A 53 10.61 19.65 -17.41
CA ASP A 53 11.34 18.53 -16.83
C ASP A 53 11.81 18.90 -15.41
N VAL A 54 11.77 17.93 -14.50
CA VAL A 54 12.15 18.09 -13.10
C VAL A 54 13.22 17.07 -12.75
N GLU A 55 14.46 17.53 -12.57
CA GLU A 55 15.56 16.71 -12.07
C GLU A 55 15.33 16.30 -10.61
N PRO A 56 16.02 15.29 -10.08
CA PRO A 56 15.95 14.93 -8.67
C PRO A 56 16.18 16.14 -7.75
N GLY A 57 15.32 16.29 -6.73
CA GLY A 57 15.35 17.43 -5.81
C GLY A 57 14.26 18.47 -6.08
N LYS A 58 14.55 19.75 -5.82
CA LYS A 58 13.56 20.83 -5.80
C LYS A 58 13.65 21.72 -7.05
N LEU A 59 12.51 22.04 -7.63
CA LEU A 59 12.36 23.00 -8.73
C LEU A 59 11.31 24.06 -8.38
N LEU A 60 11.62 25.32 -8.68
CA LEU A 60 10.67 26.43 -8.67
C LEU A 60 10.24 26.74 -10.10
N LYS A 61 8.92 26.75 -10.34
CA LYS A 61 8.36 27.09 -11.65
C LYS A 61 7.29 28.16 -11.51
N THR A 62 7.48 29.31 -12.15
CA THR A 62 6.48 30.36 -12.20
C THR A 62 5.32 29.96 -13.13
N VAL A 63 4.11 29.96 -12.59
CA VAL A 63 2.85 29.50 -13.21
C VAL A 63 1.74 30.52 -12.95
N GLU A 64 0.83 30.73 -13.91
CA GLU A 64 -0.33 31.62 -13.75
C GLU A 64 -1.29 31.03 -12.70
N GLU A 65 -1.93 31.90 -11.91
CA GLU A 65 -2.90 31.49 -10.89
C GLU A 65 -4.03 30.64 -11.49
N GLY A 66 -4.40 29.58 -10.78
CA GLY A 66 -5.55 28.75 -11.11
C GLY A 66 -5.37 27.27 -10.80
N THR A 67 -6.40 26.49 -11.11
CA THR A 67 -6.42 25.04 -10.91
C THR A 67 -5.92 24.32 -12.16
N TYR A 68 -4.98 23.40 -11.96
CA TYR A 68 -4.34 22.62 -13.00
C TYR A 68 -4.54 21.14 -12.74
N LYS A 69 -4.86 20.40 -13.80
CA LYS A 69 -4.66 18.96 -13.86
C LYS A 69 -3.20 18.72 -14.19
N TYR A 70 -2.49 18.00 -13.32
CA TYR A 70 -1.13 17.59 -13.60
C TYR A 70 -1.09 16.13 -14.05
N THR A 71 -0.16 15.83 -14.95
CA THR A 71 0.21 14.45 -15.28
C THR A 71 1.71 14.35 -15.40
N TYR A 72 2.28 13.25 -14.91
CA TYR A 72 3.67 12.91 -15.12
C TYR A 72 3.85 11.39 -15.26
N THR A 73 4.97 10.98 -15.84
CA THR A 73 5.36 9.58 -15.95
C THR A 73 6.64 9.36 -15.15
N ALA A 74 6.61 8.43 -14.20
CA ALA A 74 7.75 8.08 -13.35
C ALA A 74 7.86 6.55 -13.19
N CYS A 75 8.92 6.09 -12.53
CA CYS A 75 9.01 4.74 -11.96
C CYS A 75 8.68 3.59 -12.94
N GLY A 76 9.35 3.56 -14.09
CA GLY A 76 9.17 2.49 -15.07
C GLY A 76 8.00 2.68 -16.03
N GLY A 77 7.47 3.91 -16.13
CA GLY A 77 6.41 4.25 -17.10
C GLY A 77 5.04 4.42 -16.47
N GLU A 78 4.94 4.38 -15.14
CA GLU A 78 3.70 4.63 -14.43
C GLU A 78 3.26 6.08 -14.61
N LYS A 79 2.04 6.26 -15.13
CA LYS A 79 1.44 7.57 -15.35
C LYS A 79 0.62 7.95 -14.12
N VAL A 80 0.99 9.05 -13.47
CA VAL A 80 0.27 9.61 -12.33
C VAL A 80 -0.45 10.89 -12.76
N SER A 81 -1.64 11.12 -12.22
CA SER A 81 -2.42 12.32 -12.45
C SER A 81 -3.08 12.83 -11.18
N GLY A 82 -3.28 14.14 -11.09
CA GLY A 82 -4.01 14.78 -10.00
C GLY A 82 -4.36 16.22 -10.32
N GLU A 83 -4.76 16.97 -9.30
CA GLU A 83 -5.08 18.39 -9.41
C GLU A 83 -4.29 19.21 -8.39
N ILE A 84 -3.88 20.41 -8.78
CA ILE A 84 -3.17 21.37 -7.94
C ILE A 84 -3.70 22.79 -8.21
N THR A 85 -3.79 23.63 -7.19
CA THR A 85 -4.33 25.00 -7.33
C THR A 85 -3.25 26.02 -7.01
N VAL A 86 -2.63 26.56 -8.04
CA VAL A 86 -1.58 27.58 -7.89
C VAL A 86 -2.22 28.89 -7.46
N ASN A 87 -1.85 29.40 -6.29
CA ASN A 87 -2.27 30.70 -5.75
C ASN A 87 -1.16 31.26 -4.84
N SER A 88 -1.45 32.32 -4.07
CA SER A 88 -0.50 32.97 -3.17
C SER A 88 0.00 32.09 -2.01
N SER A 89 -0.65 30.96 -1.75
CA SER A 89 -0.19 29.98 -0.76
C SER A 89 0.89 29.08 -1.37
N LEU A 90 1.97 28.84 -0.62
CA LEU A 90 3.01 27.92 -1.03
C LEU A 90 2.43 26.50 -1.20
N GLN A 91 2.39 26.01 -2.44
CA GLN A 91 1.98 24.64 -2.76
C GLN A 91 3.16 23.82 -3.25
N TRP A 92 3.18 22.55 -2.81
CA TRP A 92 4.18 21.56 -3.19
C TRP A 92 3.53 20.46 -4.02
N LEU A 93 4.04 20.25 -5.22
CA LEU A 93 3.84 19.02 -5.96
C LEU A 93 4.99 18.06 -5.61
N VAL A 94 4.70 17.03 -4.82
CA VAL A 94 5.71 16.03 -4.42
C VAL A 94 5.53 14.79 -5.28
N ILE A 95 6.58 14.43 -6.03
CA ILE A 95 6.68 13.16 -6.75
C ILE A 95 7.39 12.18 -5.82
N PRO A 96 6.74 11.10 -5.37
CA PRO A 96 7.32 10.15 -4.43
C PRO A 96 8.49 9.39 -5.07
N PRO A 97 9.40 8.82 -4.24
CA PRO A 97 10.47 7.97 -4.73
C PRO A 97 9.91 6.73 -5.44
N CYS A 98 10.66 6.22 -6.41
CA CYS A 98 10.29 4.98 -7.07
C CYS A 98 10.49 3.79 -6.13
N SER A 99 9.53 2.87 -6.15
CA SER A 99 9.71 1.59 -5.47
C SER A 99 10.94 0.89 -6.05
N ALA A 100 11.81 0.38 -5.18
CA ALA A 100 12.96 -0.39 -5.61
C ALA A 100 12.49 -1.54 -6.52
N PRO A 101 13.25 -1.89 -7.58
CA PRO A 101 12.87 -3.01 -8.44
C PRO A 101 12.68 -4.27 -7.59
N LEU A 102 11.58 -4.99 -7.86
CA LEU A 102 11.32 -6.25 -7.17
C LEU A 102 12.46 -7.22 -7.47
N GLU A 103 13.12 -7.66 -6.41
CA GLU A 103 14.08 -8.75 -6.49
C GLU A 103 13.34 -10.08 -6.38
N TYR A 104 13.76 -11.09 -7.14
CA TYR A 104 13.14 -12.40 -7.13
C TYR A 104 14.09 -13.45 -6.56
N ALA A 105 13.56 -14.37 -5.78
CA ALA A 105 14.32 -15.46 -5.16
C ALA A 105 13.58 -16.79 -5.24
N LYS A 106 14.35 -17.86 -4.96
CA LYS A 106 13.82 -19.22 -4.82
C LYS A 106 13.09 -19.36 -3.48
N PHE A 107 12.02 -20.13 -3.48
CA PHE A 107 11.23 -20.43 -2.28
C PHE A 107 10.75 -21.87 -2.33
N THR A 108 10.80 -22.58 -1.19
CA THR A 108 10.37 -23.98 -1.13
C THR A 108 9.19 -24.15 -0.18
N VAL A 109 8.13 -24.78 -0.65
CA VAL A 109 6.98 -25.19 0.17
C VAL A 109 6.98 -26.71 0.31
N SER A 110 7.14 -27.20 1.53
CA SER A 110 7.15 -28.65 1.83
C SER A 110 5.77 -29.04 2.34
N SER A 111 5.01 -29.84 1.58
CA SER A 111 3.72 -30.34 2.04
C SER A 111 3.85 -31.72 2.64
N ARG A 112 3.19 -31.93 3.78
CA ARG A 112 2.97 -33.25 4.38
C ARG A 112 1.51 -33.70 4.28
N ILE A 113 0.69 -32.97 3.53
CA ILE A 113 -0.71 -33.31 3.28
C ILE A 113 -0.78 -34.28 2.09
N PRO A 114 -1.60 -35.35 2.16
CA PRO A 114 -1.70 -36.35 1.10
C PRO A 114 -2.54 -35.89 -0.11
N SER A 115 -3.08 -34.68 -0.08
CA SER A 115 -3.81 -34.03 -1.17
C SER A 115 -3.14 -32.74 -1.63
N GLN A 116 -3.44 -32.31 -2.85
CA GLN A 116 -2.98 -31.04 -3.38
C GLN A 116 -3.59 -29.89 -2.58
N VAL A 117 -2.81 -28.84 -2.34
CA VAL A 117 -3.25 -27.64 -1.61
C VAL A 117 -2.81 -26.39 -2.38
N THR A 118 -3.64 -25.35 -2.37
CA THR A 118 -3.27 -24.04 -2.92
C THR A 118 -2.86 -23.12 -1.78
N VAL A 119 -1.61 -22.64 -1.79
CA VAL A 119 -1.12 -21.62 -0.85
C VAL A 119 -1.20 -20.25 -1.51
N LYS A 120 -2.02 -19.37 -0.94
CA LYS A 120 -2.10 -17.97 -1.34
C LYS A 120 -1.06 -17.16 -0.57
N LEU A 121 -0.22 -16.40 -1.26
CA LEU A 121 0.72 -15.45 -0.68
C LEU A 121 0.28 -14.02 -0.99
N THR A 122 0.24 -13.15 0.02
CA THR A 122 -0.09 -11.72 -0.10
C THR A 122 1.03 -10.88 0.54
N GLY A 123 1.69 -10.04 -0.25
CA GLY A 123 2.84 -9.24 0.19
C GLY A 123 3.27 -8.22 -0.88
N PRO A 124 4.59 -8.06 -1.15
CA PRO A 124 5.08 -7.22 -2.26
C PRO A 124 4.51 -7.58 -3.63
N ALA A 125 4.12 -8.85 -3.80
CA ALA A 125 3.34 -9.35 -4.91
C ALA A 125 2.29 -10.35 -4.38
N SER A 126 1.39 -10.82 -5.24
CA SER A 126 0.39 -11.84 -4.89
C SER A 126 0.60 -13.10 -5.72
N TYR A 127 0.50 -14.27 -5.08
CA TYR A 127 0.70 -15.57 -5.72
C TYR A 127 -0.31 -16.60 -5.24
N ASP A 128 -0.75 -17.46 -6.15
CA ASP A 128 -1.47 -18.70 -5.83
C ASP A 128 -0.58 -19.88 -6.21
N LEU A 129 -0.04 -20.58 -5.22
CA LEU A 129 0.93 -21.65 -5.39
C LEU A 129 0.24 -23.01 -5.28
N ALA A 130 0.22 -23.77 -6.38
CA ALA A 130 -0.22 -25.16 -6.37
C ALA A 130 0.86 -26.05 -5.74
N ILE A 131 0.53 -26.70 -4.62
CA ILE A 131 1.46 -27.53 -3.85
C ILE A 131 1.11 -29.01 -4.03
N SER A 132 2.01 -29.77 -4.66
CA SER A 132 1.89 -31.22 -4.82
C SER A 132 1.92 -31.94 -3.46
N PRO A 133 1.14 -33.03 -3.30
CA PRO A 133 1.09 -33.81 -2.06
C PRO A 133 2.45 -34.38 -1.67
N LEU A 134 2.75 -34.41 -0.36
CA LEU A 134 3.92 -35.11 0.21
C LEU A 134 5.30 -34.71 -0.37
N GLU A 135 5.38 -33.61 -1.10
CA GLU A 135 6.56 -33.19 -1.86
C GLU A 135 7.10 -31.81 -1.43
N ASN A 136 8.37 -31.58 -1.79
CA ASN A 136 9.04 -30.29 -1.68
C ASN A 136 8.85 -29.50 -2.99
N ASN A 137 7.89 -28.58 -3.00
CA ASN A 137 7.55 -27.75 -4.15
C ASN A 137 8.50 -26.55 -4.22
N ARG A 138 9.24 -26.41 -5.33
CA ARG A 138 10.24 -25.35 -5.51
C ARG A 138 9.72 -24.30 -6.49
N PHE A 139 9.67 -23.06 -6.05
CA PHE A 139 9.31 -21.89 -6.86
C PHE A 139 10.57 -21.05 -7.11
N LEU A 140 10.86 -20.74 -8.37
CA LEU A 140 12.14 -20.12 -8.75
C LEU A 140 12.10 -18.59 -8.80
N SER A 141 10.92 -17.98 -8.86
CA SER A 141 10.75 -16.56 -9.12
C SER A 141 9.60 -15.97 -8.30
N LEU A 142 9.82 -15.83 -6.98
CA LEU A 142 8.91 -15.09 -6.09
C LEU A 142 9.61 -13.82 -5.61
N ALA A 143 8.89 -12.70 -5.55
CA ALA A 143 9.45 -11.44 -5.12
C ALA A 143 9.90 -11.53 -3.65
N VAL A 144 11.06 -10.98 -3.33
CA VAL A 144 11.65 -10.97 -2.00
C VAL A 144 10.83 -10.07 -1.08
N GLY A 145 10.56 -10.54 0.13
CA GLY A 145 9.86 -9.75 1.15
C GLY A 145 9.05 -10.61 2.11
N ASN A 146 8.20 -9.94 2.89
CA ASN A 146 7.32 -10.59 3.85
C ASN A 146 5.96 -10.86 3.19
N TYR A 147 5.42 -12.05 3.40
CA TYR A 147 4.13 -12.47 2.88
C TYR A 147 3.27 -13.00 4.01
N ALA A 148 2.00 -12.61 4.03
CA ALA A 148 0.96 -13.41 4.67
C ALA A 148 0.63 -14.59 3.75
N TYR A 149 0.60 -15.80 4.29
CA TYR A 149 0.16 -16.99 3.57
C TYR A 149 -1.17 -17.50 4.11
N SER A 150 -1.98 -18.10 3.24
CA SER A 150 -3.18 -18.85 3.63
C SER A 150 -3.39 -20.07 2.74
N TYR A 151 -4.00 -21.12 3.27
CA TYR A 151 -4.40 -22.30 2.52
C TYR A 151 -5.59 -23.00 3.17
N GLU A 152 -6.37 -23.74 2.38
CA GLU A 152 -7.46 -24.57 2.86
C GLU A 152 -7.06 -26.04 2.79
N ALA A 153 -7.16 -26.74 3.93
CA ALA A 153 -6.92 -28.17 4.02
C ALA A 153 -7.62 -28.72 5.27
N CYS A 154 -7.72 -30.05 5.44
CA CYS A 154 -8.18 -30.67 6.69
C CYS A 154 -9.47 -30.04 7.28
N GLY A 155 -10.42 -29.64 6.42
CA GLY A 155 -11.69 -29.01 6.83
C GLY A 155 -11.61 -27.56 7.36
N GLY A 156 -10.46 -26.88 7.26
CA GLY A 156 -10.28 -25.53 7.75
C GLY A 156 -9.37 -24.65 6.89
N THR A 157 -9.33 -23.36 7.22
CA THR A 157 -8.40 -22.39 6.63
C THR A 157 -7.26 -22.12 7.60
N TYR A 158 -6.03 -22.26 7.13
CA TYR A 158 -4.81 -22.02 7.89
C TYR A 158 -4.01 -20.90 7.26
N GLY A 159 -3.18 -20.23 8.05
CA GLY A 159 -2.34 -19.15 7.56
C GLY A 159 -1.29 -18.70 8.56
N GLY A 160 -0.44 -17.79 8.11
CA GLY A 160 0.65 -17.22 8.91
C GLY A 160 1.45 -16.24 8.08
N GLU A 161 2.68 -15.97 8.48
CA GLU A 161 3.61 -15.14 7.72
C GLU A 161 4.85 -15.95 7.33
N VAL A 162 5.43 -15.62 6.18
CA VAL A 162 6.69 -16.17 5.72
C VAL A 162 7.50 -15.10 5.02
N ARG A 163 8.83 -15.19 5.16
CA ARG A 163 9.75 -14.27 4.51
C ARG A 163 10.49 -14.97 3.39
N ILE A 164 10.39 -14.41 2.18
CA ILE A 164 11.19 -14.81 1.03
C ILE A 164 12.47 -13.99 1.06
N LEU A 165 13.60 -14.67 1.23
CA LEU A 165 14.93 -14.07 1.38
C LEU A 165 15.68 -14.08 0.05
N LYS A 166 16.50 -13.04 -0.19
CA LYS A 166 17.33 -12.90 -1.41
C LYS A 166 18.23 -14.10 -1.69
N ASN A 167 18.74 -14.74 -0.64
CA ASN A 167 19.62 -15.91 -0.72
C ASN A 167 18.86 -17.21 -1.08
N GLY A 168 17.53 -17.18 -1.18
CA GLY A 168 16.69 -18.33 -1.51
C GLY A 168 16.53 -19.37 -0.39
N THR A 169 16.85 -19.02 0.87
CA THR A 169 16.74 -19.96 2.00
C THR A 169 15.36 -19.97 2.65
N GLY A 170 14.41 -19.17 2.17
CA GLY A 170 13.04 -19.16 2.69
C GLY A 170 12.33 -20.48 2.40
N ASN A 171 11.66 -21.03 3.41
CA ASN A 171 10.80 -22.20 3.27
C ASN A 171 9.49 -22.06 4.04
N LEU A 172 8.47 -22.81 3.61
CA LEU A 172 7.22 -23.00 4.32
C LEU A 172 6.99 -24.51 4.47
N ILE A 173 6.56 -24.95 5.65
CA ILE A 173 6.20 -26.35 5.91
C ILE A 173 4.71 -26.40 6.23
N ILE A 174 3.99 -27.21 5.45
CA ILE A 174 2.58 -27.53 5.69
C ILE A 174 2.52 -28.89 6.39
N TYR A 175 1.94 -28.91 7.58
CA TYR A 175 1.86 -30.11 8.42
C TYR A 175 0.74 -31.06 7.97
N PRO A 176 0.85 -32.36 8.28
CA PRO A 176 -0.20 -33.33 7.95
C PRO A 176 -1.44 -33.09 8.80
N CYS A 177 -2.61 -33.53 8.33
CA CYS A 177 -3.89 -33.26 8.99
C CYS A 177 -3.94 -33.83 10.41
N GLU A 178 -3.34 -34.99 10.68
CA GLU A 178 -3.33 -35.62 12.01
C GLU A 178 -2.62 -34.74 13.04
N VAL A 179 -1.57 -34.02 12.64
CA VAL A 179 -0.85 -33.10 13.54
C VAL A 179 -1.67 -31.84 13.80
N VAL A 180 -2.40 -31.37 12.79
CA VAL A 180 -3.29 -30.22 12.88
C VAL A 180 -4.49 -30.55 13.77
N ASP A 181 -5.09 -31.71 13.55
CA ASP A 181 -6.22 -32.24 14.32
C ASP A 181 -5.82 -32.60 15.74
N VAL A 182 -4.62 -33.15 15.99
CA VAL A 182 -4.14 -33.42 17.37
C VAL A 182 -3.86 -32.12 18.10
N LYS A 183 -3.28 -31.10 17.45
CA LYS A 183 -3.14 -29.77 18.07
C LYS A 183 -4.51 -29.16 18.39
N LEU A 184 -5.45 -29.20 17.45
CA LEU A 184 -6.82 -28.70 17.66
C LEU A 184 -7.59 -29.52 18.70
N ALA A 185 -7.41 -30.83 18.74
CA ALA A 185 -8.05 -31.75 19.67
C ALA A 185 -7.46 -31.64 21.06
N GLN A 186 -6.13 -31.47 21.22
CA GLN A 186 -5.50 -31.14 22.51
C GLN A 186 -5.99 -29.79 23.03
N LEU A 187 -6.21 -28.81 22.16
CA LEU A 187 -6.83 -27.51 22.50
C LEU A 187 -8.32 -27.63 22.86
N ALA A 188 -9.02 -28.64 22.34
CA ALA A 188 -10.45 -28.87 22.59
C ALA A 188 -10.73 -29.83 23.77
N SER A 189 -9.80 -30.74 24.10
CA SER A 189 -9.98 -31.79 25.11
C SER A 189 -9.66 -31.35 26.53
N ASP A 190 -8.94 -30.25 26.72
CA ASP A 190 -8.74 -29.63 28.03
C ASP A 190 -8.67 -28.09 27.91
N PRO A 191 -9.83 -27.43 27.75
CA PRO A 191 -9.88 -25.97 27.71
C PRO A 191 -9.55 -25.32 29.06
N ASP A 192 -9.51 -26.08 30.16
CA ASP A 192 -9.26 -25.60 31.53
C ASP A 192 -7.77 -25.69 31.94
N GLN A 193 -6.97 -26.61 31.38
CA GLN A 193 -5.51 -26.59 31.55
C GLN A 193 -4.81 -25.46 30.76
N PHE A 194 -5.42 -24.98 29.69
CA PHE A 194 -4.91 -23.86 28.89
C PHE A 194 -5.97 -22.77 28.72
N GLY A 195 -6.71 -22.48 29.79
CA GLY A 195 -7.74 -21.45 29.84
C GLY A 195 -7.30 -20.23 29.04
N SER A 196 -8.12 -19.82 28.08
CA SER A 196 -7.75 -18.72 27.18
C SER A 196 -7.34 -17.51 28.02
N SER A 197 -6.09 -17.10 27.88
CA SER A 197 -5.53 -16.03 28.68
C SER A 197 -5.90 -14.68 28.07
N ASN A 198 -6.14 -13.72 28.95
CA ASN A 198 -6.52 -12.38 28.53
C ASN A 198 -5.28 -11.62 28.03
N LEU A 199 -5.09 -11.54 26.71
CA LEU A 199 -4.15 -10.59 26.11
C LEU A 199 -4.85 -9.24 25.97
N ARG A 200 -4.31 -8.24 26.65
CA ARG A 200 -4.77 -6.86 26.55
C ARG A 200 -3.86 -6.07 25.64
N ILE A 201 -4.41 -5.46 24.59
CA ILE A 201 -3.65 -4.59 23.70
C ILE A 201 -4.16 -3.17 23.86
N GLY A 202 -3.32 -2.31 24.44
CA GLY A 202 -3.55 -0.88 24.48
C GLY A 202 -3.11 -0.27 23.16
N SER A 203 -4.04 0.32 22.40
CA SER A 203 -3.71 1.07 21.18
C SER A 203 -3.85 2.57 21.42
N HIS A 204 -2.80 3.32 21.11
CA HIS A 204 -2.86 4.79 21.05
C HIS A 204 -3.06 5.32 19.62
N TYR A 205 -3.31 4.44 18.66
CA TYR A 205 -3.65 4.85 17.30
C TYR A 205 -5.10 5.33 17.23
N SER A 206 -5.35 6.41 16.50
CA SER A 206 -6.69 6.96 16.27
C SER A 206 -7.53 6.15 15.28
N PHE A 207 -6.99 5.05 14.75
CA PHE A 207 -7.65 4.14 13.82
C PHE A 207 -7.36 2.67 14.19
N PRO A 208 -8.21 1.72 13.76
CA PRO A 208 -8.01 0.31 14.04
C PRO A 208 -6.74 -0.24 13.38
N ILE A 209 -5.93 -0.98 14.14
CA ILE A 209 -4.71 -1.63 13.67
C ILE A 209 -4.92 -3.15 13.65
N ARG A 210 -4.64 -3.79 12.52
CA ARG A 210 -4.55 -5.25 12.43
C ARG A 210 -3.18 -5.70 12.95
N ILE A 211 -3.19 -6.62 13.92
CA ILE A 211 -2.01 -7.18 14.55
C ILE A 211 -2.03 -8.68 14.29
N THR A 212 -0.93 -9.20 13.75
CA THR A 212 -0.67 -10.63 13.65
C THR A 212 0.07 -11.07 14.91
N LEU A 213 -0.40 -12.13 15.57
CA LEU A 213 0.27 -12.80 16.68
C LEU A 213 0.72 -14.18 16.18
N ILE A 214 2.00 -14.51 16.31
CA ILE A 214 2.61 -15.76 15.87
C ILE A 214 3.23 -16.43 17.09
N GLY A 215 2.66 -17.56 17.51
CA GLY A 215 3.13 -18.29 18.67
C GLY A 215 2.68 -19.74 18.62
N PRO A 216 2.22 -20.33 19.74
CA PRO A 216 1.62 -21.67 19.75
C PRO A 216 0.45 -21.81 18.76
N THR A 217 -0.32 -20.75 18.60
CA THR A 217 -1.40 -20.58 17.60
C THR A 217 -1.23 -19.22 16.94
N SER A 218 -1.64 -19.09 15.68
CA SER A 218 -1.61 -17.79 14.99
C SER A 218 -2.93 -17.06 15.14
N TYR A 219 -2.89 -15.77 15.46
CA TYR A 219 -4.08 -14.91 15.53
C TYR A 219 -3.92 -13.69 14.63
N SER A 220 -5.01 -13.22 14.03
CA SER A 220 -5.10 -11.90 13.41
C SER A 220 -6.19 -11.11 14.13
N VAL A 221 -5.78 -10.16 14.95
CA VAL A 221 -6.68 -9.35 15.78
C VAL A 221 -6.69 -7.90 15.32
N VAL A 222 -7.78 -7.17 15.60
CA VAL A 222 -7.89 -5.74 15.29
C VAL A 222 -8.01 -4.96 16.59
N ALA A 223 -7.03 -4.12 16.88
CA ALA A 223 -7.00 -3.26 18.06
C ALA A 223 -7.47 -1.85 17.70
N SER A 224 -8.58 -1.40 18.30
CA SER A 224 -9.09 -0.03 18.20
C SER A 224 -8.47 0.87 19.29
N LEU A 225 -8.66 2.19 19.20
CA LEU A 225 -8.20 3.13 20.23
C LEU A 225 -8.60 2.67 21.64
N GLY A 226 -7.66 2.69 22.57
CA GLY A 226 -7.86 2.27 23.96
C GLY A 226 -7.46 0.81 24.23
N MET A 227 -8.00 0.25 25.32
CA MET A 227 -7.67 -1.11 25.77
C MET A 227 -8.59 -2.15 25.14
N ASN A 228 -8.01 -3.03 24.32
CA ASN A 228 -8.69 -4.16 23.69
C ASN A 228 -8.37 -5.43 24.46
N ARG A 229 -9.31 -6.38 24.49
CA ARG A 229 -9.12 -7.69 25.14
C ARG A 229 -9.29 -8.79 24.12
N PHE A 230 -8.32 -9.69 24.07
CA PHE A 230 -8.34 -10.87 23.22
C PHE A 230 -8.11 -12.10 24.07
N ASN A 231 -8.82 -13.16 23.75
CA ASN A 231 -8.60 -14.46 24.32
C ASN A 231 -7.60 -15.18 23.43
N VAL A 232 -6.40 -15.42 23.95
CA VAL A 232 -5.33 -16.11 23.24
C VAL A 232 -4.79 -17.21 24.14
N PHE A 233 -4.24 -18.28 23.56
CA PHE A 233 -3.63 -19.33 24.37
C PHE A 233 -2.40 -18.82 25.10
N PRO A 234 -2.10 -19.31 26.32
CA PRO A 234 -0.82 -19.02 26.96
C PRO A 234 0.37 -19.40 26.05
N GLY A 235 1.41 -18.59 26.06
CA GLY A 235 2.62 -18.81 25.28
C GLY A 235 3.31 -17.53 24.86
N THR A 236 4.48 -17.66 24.26
CA THR A 236 5.22 -16.53 23.68
C THR A 236 4.77 -16.32 22.25
N TYR A 237 4.36 -15.08 21.97
CA TYR A 237 3.94 -14.64 20.65
C TYR A 237 4.88 -13.56 20.15
N ASP A 238 5.37 -13.73 18.94
CA ASP A 238 5.89 -12.62 18.15
C ASP A 238 4.68 -11.89 17.56
N TYR A 239 4.60 -10.58 17.76
CA TYR A 239 3.55 -9.77 17.16
C TYR A 239 4.11 -8.87 16.06
N TYR A 240 3.31 -8.66 15.00
CA TYR A 240 3.63 -7.79 13.88
C TYR A 240 2.42 -6.92 13.52
N TYR A 241 2.67 -5.65 13.21
CA TYR A 241 1.66 -4.75 12.65
C TYR A 241 2.30 -3.64 11.82
N SER A 242 1.51 -3.03 10.94
CA SER A 242 1.92 -1.82 10.21
C SER A 242 0.98 -0.67 10.55
N ALA A 243 1.56 0.49 10.85
CA ALA A 243 0.82 1.71 11.11
C ALA A 243 1.55 2.91 10.51
N TYR A 244 0.83 3.80 9.84
CA TYR A 244 1.42 4.92 9.08
C TYR A 244 2.51 4.49 8.09
N GLY A 245 2.35 3.31 7.47
CA GLY A 245 3.34 2.75 6.54
C GLY A 245 4.62 2.19 7.20
N ILE A 246 4.70 2.19 8.53
CA ILE A 246 5.85 1.68 9.28
C ILE A 246 5.49 0.32 9.89
N ALA A 247 6.28 -0.69 9.54
CA ALA A 247 6.23 -2.01 10.15
C ALA A 247 6.82 -2.00 11.57
N ARG A 248 6.12 -2.64 12.52
CA ARG A 248 6.54 -2.80 13.91
C ARG A 248 6.41 -4.27 14.30
N SER A 249 7.33 -4.73 15.13
CA SER A 249 7.28 -6.06 15.74
C SER A 249 7.75 -6.04 17.18
N GLY A 250 7.39 -7.07 17.91
CA GLY A 250 7.89 -7.34 19.26
C GLY A 250 7.46 -8.71 19.72
N THR A 251 7.71 -9.01 20.99
CA THR A 251 7.31 -10.28 21.59
C THR A 251 6.43 -10.02 22.81
N VAL A 252 5.47 -10.92 23.06
CA VAL A 252 4.64 -10.91 24.26
C VAL A 252 4.47 -12.34 24.76
N THR A 253 4.84 -12.58 26.01
CA THR A 253 4.57 -13.85 26.68
C THR A 253 3.26 -13.73 27.45
N VAL A 254 2.27 -14.50 27.02
CA VAL A 254 0.95 -14.58 27.63
C VAL A 254 0.98 -15.70 28.66
N GLY A 255 0.95 -15.36 29.94
CA GLY A 255 0.83 -16.33 31.04
C GLY A 255 -0.62 -16.63 31.38
N GLU A 256 -0.86 -17.50 32.36
CA GLU A 256 -2.20 -17.85 32.87
C GLU A 256 -2.99 -16.63 33.39
N SER A 257 -2.30 -15.63 33.96
CA SER A 257 -2.91 -14.37 34.41
C SER A 257 -3.18 -13.36 33.29
N GLY A 258 -2.90 -13.74 32.03
CA GLY A 258 -2.94 -12.86 30.87
C GLY A 258 -1.61 -12.17 30.60
N ALA A 259 -1.65 -11.25 29.66
CA ALA A 259 -0.55 -10.31 29.39
C ALA A 259 -1.12 -9.00 28.88
N TRP A 260 -0.28 -7.98 28.84
CA TRP A 260 -0.64 -6.74 28.19
C TRP A 260 0.53 -6.21 27.36
N VAL A 261 0.20 -5.59 26.24
CA VAL A 261 1.14 -4.89 25.37
C VAL A 261 0.52 -3.58 24.92
N THR A 262 1.33 -2.55 24.76
CA THR A 262 0.88 -1.26 24.22
C THR A 262 1.50 -1.04 22.85
N ILE A 263 0.66 -0.72 21.88
CA ILE A 263 1.08 -0.26 20.56
C ILE A 263 0.83 1.25 20.48
N SER A 264 1.84 1.98 20.03
CA SER A 264 1.84 3.43 20.12
C SER A 264 2.52 4.04 18.91
N PRO A 265 2.00 5.16 18.37
CA PRO A 265 2.65 5.88 17.28
C PRO A 265 4.01 6.48 17.69
N LEU A 266 4.31 6.56 19.00
CA LEU A 266 5.44 7.30 19.53
C LEU A 266 6.14 6.59 20.71
N ARG A 267 7.23 5.89 20.43
CA ARG A 267 8.59 6.18 20.95
C ARG A 267 9.63 5.45 20.06
N PRO A 268 10.75 6.11 19.72
CA PRO A 268 11.94 5.44 19.20
C PRO A 268 12.55 4.48 20.23
#